data_AF-A0A7K0LDR0-F1
#
_entry.id   AF-A0A7K0LDR0-F1
#
_cell.length_a   1.000
_cell.length_b   1.000
_cell.length_c   1.000
_cell.angle_alpha   90.00
_cell.angle_beta   90.00
_cell.angle_gamma   90.00
#
_symmetry.space_group_name_H-M   'P 1'
#
loop_
_entity.id
_entity.type
_entity.pdbx_description
1 polymer ?
#
loop_
_entity_poly.entity_id
_entity_poly.type
_entity_poly.pdbx_seq_one_letter_code
_entity_poly.pdbx_strand_id
1 'polypeptide(L)'
;MRIQRLLAVAMLSSSMVIAMPVAAHASEKPGEIAECLFLAAEKYGPEGVGEGDPALFDEKAKECYSAPSPILPETGELFWGLLSFGIVAFGLIKFGFPALRKGLADREAKIRGDLEAAEQAKSAAQAADSDHEKILAEARAEGAGLVDEARKAAEQVRADLITRAEADAADVRARANADAALATERAMADLQTQVAAMSIGLAERIVQHNLDAATQTALVESFINEVGGSRA
;
A
#
# COMPACT_ATOMS: atom_id res chain seq x y z
N MET A 1 37.64 -19.97 0.75
CA MET A 1 38.96 -20.63 0.62
C MET A 1 39.95 -19.97 -0.35
N ARG A 2 39.53 -19.29 -1.44
CA ARG A 2 40.48 -18.68 -2.40
C ARG A 2 41.14 -17.36 -1.93
N ILE A 3 40.45 -16.57 -1.10
CA ILE A 3 40.97 -15.29 -0.57
C ILE A 3 42.03 -15.51 0.52
N GLN A 4 41.89 -16.54 1.38
CA GLN A 4 42.92 -16.91 2.36
C GLN A 4 44.23 -17.42 1.71
N ARG A 5 44.16 -18.01 0.51
CA ARG A 5 45.37 -18.42 -0.23
C ARG A 5 46.11 -17.25 -0.87
N LEU A 6 45.40 -16.16 -1.22
CA LEU A 6 46.02 -14.94 -1.75
C LEU A 6 46.71 -14.11 -0.66
N LEU A 7 46.17 -14.09 0.56
CA LEU A 7 46.80 -13.43 1.71
C LEU A 7 48.07 -14.17 2.20
N ALA A 8 48.09 -15.51 2.13
CA ALA A 8 49.27 -16.30 2.52
C ALA A 8 50.47 -16.13 1.54
N VAL A 9 50.20 -15.94 0.24
CA VAL A 9 51.26 -15.68 -0.75
C VAL A 9 51.80 -14.24 -0.64
N ALA A 10 50.96 -13.28 -0.27
CA ALA A 10 51.38 -11.90 -0.03
C ALA A 10 52.26 -11.76 1.25
N MET A 11 51.99 -12.55 2.30
CA MET A 11 52.85 -12.57 3.50
C MET A 11 54.19 -13.28 3.27
N LEU A 12 54.24 -14.32 2.43
CA LEU A 12 55.49 -15.02 2.09
C LEU A 12 56.41 -14.20 1.16
N SER A 13 55.86 -13.35 0.28
CA SER A 13 56.68 -12.43 -0.52
C SER A 13 57.21 -11.23 0.27
N SER A 14 56.55 -10.84 1.37
CA SER A 14 57.00 -9.71 2.20
C SER A 14 58.11 -10.08 3.19
N SER A 15 58.36 -11.37 3.43
CA SER A 15 59.41 -11.83 4.35
C SER A 15 60.78 -12.04 3.67
N MET A 16 60.87 -11.86 2.35
CA MET A 16 62.09 -12.02 1.56
C MET A 16 62.66 -10.66 1.12
N VAL A 17 62.61 -9.66 2.00
CA VAL A 17 63.28 -8.35 1.78
C VAL A 17 64.16 -7.94 2.98
N ILE A 18 64.23 -8.75 4.04
CA ILE A 18 64.95 -8.38 5.29
C ILE A 18 66.44 -8.79 5.31
N ALA A 19 66.99 -9.38 4.24
CA ALA A 19 68.40 -9.74 4.19
C ALA A 19 69.05 -9.40 2.85
N MET A 20 68.99 -8.12 2.47
CA MET A 20 70.05 -7.54 1.65
C MET A 20 70.71 -6.47 2.51
N PRO A 21 72.05 -6.51 2.72
CA PRO A 21 72.73 -5.30 3.13
C PRO A 21 72.49 -4.32 1.99
N VAL A 22 71.69 -3.30 2.26
CA VAL A 22 71.73 -2.08 1.44
C VAL A 22 73.15 -1.57 1.65
N ALA A 23 74.06 -2.02 0.78
CA ALA A 23 75.24 -1.26 0.43
C ALA A 23 74.72 -0.04 -0.31
N ALA A 24 74.18 0.91 0.46
CA ALA A 24 74.14 2.28 0.06
C ALA A 24 75.61 2.67 -0.13
N HIS A 25 76.10 2.53 -1.35
CA HIS A 25 77.22 3.33 -1.81
C HIS A 25 76.70 4.76 -2.03
N ALA A 26 76.19 5.39 -0.96
CA ALA A 26 76.39 6.81 -0.79
C ALA A 26 77.83 6.92 -0.32
N SER A 27 78.72 7.13 -1.29
CA SER A 27 80.15 7.33 -1.07
C SER A 27 80.36 8.67 -0.38
N GLU A 28 80.16 8.70 0.92
CA GLU A 28 80.79 9.68 1.78
C GLU A 28 81.29 8.89 2.99
N LYS A 29 82.45 8.23 2.81
CA LYS A 29 83.18 7.74 3.97
C LYS A 29 83.47 8.98 4.82
N PRO A 30 82.97 9.09 6.06
CA PRO A 30 83.19 10.27 6.91
C PRO A 30 84.68 10.50 7.24
N GLY A 31 85.55 9.58 6.83
CA GLY A 31 87.00 9.72 6.89
C GLY A 31 87.64 10.46 5.72
N GLU A 32 87.01 10.60 4.55
CA GLU A 32 87.71 11.10 3.35
C GLU A 32 87.85 12.64 3.35
N ILE A 33 86.79 13.35 3.78
CA ILE A 33 86.85 14.81 3.99
C ILE A 33 87.75 15.12 5.20
N ALA A 34 87.67 14.32 6.26
CA ALA A 34 88.50 14.46 7.45
C ALA A 34 89.99 14.19 7.15
N GLU A 35 90.31 13.16 6.35
CA GLU A 35 91.67 12.88 5.87
C GLU A 35 92.16 13.99 4.94
N CYS A 36 91.35 14.48 4.00
CA CYS A 36 91.70 15.57 3.09
C CYS A 36 92.01 16.87 3.86
N LEU A 37 91.18 17.21 4.85
CA LEU A 37 91.39 18.39 5.71
C LEU A 37 92.65 18.25 6.59
N PHE A 38 92.90 17.04 7.11
CA PHE A 38 94.07 16.77 7.94
C PHE A 38 95.37 16.83 7.12
N LEU A 39 95.39 16.24 5.92
CA LEU A 39 96.51 16.36 4.97
C LEU A 39 96.77 17.81 4.54
N ALA A 40 95.71 18.60 4.35
CA ALA A 40 95.85 20.03 4.04
C ALA A 40 96.40 20.81 5.24
N ALA A 41 95.99 20.49 6.47
CA ALA A 41 96.47 21.12 7.69
C ALA A 41 97.92 20.78 8.01
N GLU A 42 98.34 19.54 7.78
CA GLU A 42 99.73 19.11 8.02
C GLU A 42 100.70 19.72 6.99
N LYS A 43 100.26 19.91 5.74
CA LYS A 43 101.11 20.39 4.65
C LYS A 43 101.12 21.91 4.48
N TYR A 44 100.04 22.61 4.87
CA TYR A 44 99.86 24.05 4.63
C TYR A 44 99.39 24.82 5.88
N GLY A 45 99.32 24.17 7.04
CA GLY A 45 98.98 24.80 8.31
C GLY A 45 100.13 25.62 8.91
N PRO A 46 99.86 26.41 9.97
CA PRO A 46 100.79 27.38 10.52
C PRO A 46 102.03 26.78 11.23
N GLU A 47 102.06 25.46 11.46
CA GLU A 47 103.19 24.74 12.08
C GLU A 47 103.91 23.76 11.12
N GLY A 48 103.58 23.79 9.82
CA GLY A 48 104.19 22.93 8.81
C GLY A 48 105.54 23.43 8.28
N VAL A 49 106.33 22.53 7.65
CA VAL A 49 107.64 22.83 7.05
C VAL A 49 107.45 23.59 5.72
N GLY A 50 107.10 24.86 5.79
CA GLY A 50 106.97 25.75 4.64
C GLY A 50 106.36 27.09 5.05
N GLU A 51 106.77 28.19 4.40
CA GLU A 51 106.24 29.54 4.61
C GLU A 51 104.70 29.50 4.59
N GLY A 52 104.08 29.57 5.77
CA GLY A 52 102.64 29.33 5.92
C GLY A 52 101.84 30.54 5.43
N ASP A 53 101.31 30.46 4.20
CA ASP A 53 100.33 31.43 3.70
C ASP A 53 98.91 30.97 4.10
N PRO A 54 98.25 31.62 5.07
CA PRO A 54 96.93 31.22 5.55
C PRO A 54 95.83 31.30 4.47
N ALA A 55 96.04 32.07 3.41
CA ALA A 55 95.10 32.14 2.29
C ALA A 55 95.08 30.84 1.45
N LEU A 56 96.23 30.18 1.32
CA LEU A 56 96.38 28.95 0.54
C LEU A 56 95.73 27.74 1.24
N PHE A 57 95.81 27.70 2.57
CA PHE A 57 95.12 26.69 3.36
C PHE A 57 93.59 26.82 3.26
N ASP A 58 93.05 28.03 3.33
CA ASP A 58 91.61 28.28 3.22
C ASP A 58 91.07 27.93 1.82
N GLU A 59 91.85 28.16 0.76
CA GLU A 59 91.51 27.76 -0.61
C GLU A 59 91.44 26.23 -0.76
N LYS A 60 92.44 25.50 -0.24
CA LYS A 60 92.49 24.03 -0.34
C LYS A 60 91.51 23.32 0.59
N ALA A 61 91.24 23.88 1.77
CA ALA A 61 90.19 23.39 2.67
C ALA A 61 88.79 23.49 2.02
N LYS A 62 88.52 24.54 1.23
CA LYS A 62 87.27 24.68 0.46
C LYS A 62 87.13 23.64 -0.66
N GLU A 63 88.23 23.24 -1.27
CA GLU A 63 88.26 22.21 -2.33
C GLU A 63 87.86 20.83 -1.77
N CYS A 64 88.28 20.49 -0.54
CA CYS A 64 87.90 19.24 0.14
C CYS A 64 86.42 19.16 0.56
N TYR A 65 85.70 20.29 0.66
CA TYR A 65 84.29 20.35 1.06
C TYR A 65 83.33 20.56 -0.12
N SER A 66 83.87 20.60 -1.35
CA SER A 66 83.03 20.81 -2.54
C SER A 66 82.29 19.51 -2.88
N ALA A 67 81.04 19.42 -2.41
CA ALA A 67 80.14 18.32 -2.77
C ALA A 67 79.94 18.26 -4.29
N PRO A 68 80.02 17.07 -4.92
CA PRO A 68 79.61 16.89 -6.31
C PRO A 68 78.21 17.47 -6.53
N SER A 69 78.02 18.17 -7.64
CA SER A 69 76.89 19.04 -7.96
C SER A 69 75.50 18.59 -7.42
N PRO A 70 74.81 19.41 -6.60
CA PRO A 70 73.49 19.10 -6.00
C PRO A 70 72.30 18.92 -6.97
N ILE A 71 72.52 19.09 -8.27
CA ILE A 71 71.46 19.19 -9.28
C ILE A 71 71.36 17.90 -10.11
N LEU A 72 72.43 17.11 -10.18
CA LEU A 72 72.48 15.87 -10.96
C LEU A 72 72.98 14.73 -10.06
N PRO A 73 72.09 13.83 -9.62
CA PRO A 73 72.49 12.66 -8.85
C PRO A 73 73.35 11.74 -9.70
N GLU A 74 74.11 10.85 -9.05
CA GLU A 74 74.90 9.85 -9.77
C GLU A 74 74.00 9.04 -10.71
N THR A 75 74.48 8.76 -11.91
CA THR A 75 73.72 8.03 -12.96
C THR A 75 73.19 6.67 -12.47
N GLY A 76 73.85 6.05 -11.48
CA GLY A 76 73.39 4.84 -10.81
C GLY A 76 72.13 5.05 -9.96
N GLU A 77 72.04 6.14 -9.20
CA GLU A 77 70.85 6.46 -8.40
C GLU A 77 69.65 6.76 -9.30
N LEU A 78 69.89 7.47 -10.41
CA LEU A 78 68.85 7.75 -11.39
C LEU A 78 68.29 6.45 -12.00
N PHE A 79 69.16 5.49 -12.34
CA PHE A 79 68.75 4.20 -12.91
C PHE A 79 67.93 3.35 -11.92
N TRP A 80 68.41 3.16 -10.69
CA TRP A 80 67.69 2.39 -9.67
C TRP A 80 66.42 3.11 -9.19
N GLY A 81 66.43 4.44 -9.13
CA GLY A 81 65.26 5.27 -8.85
C GLY A 81 64.18 5.13 -9.93
N LEU A 82 64.56 5.21 -11.21
CA LEU A 82 63.62 5.03 -12.32
C LEU A 82 63.07 3.60 -12.36
N LEU A 83 63.92 2.59 -12.07
CA LEU A 83 63.52 1.20 -12.03
C LEU A 83 62.51 0.92 -10.92
N SER A 84 62.77 1.40 -9.70
CA SER A 84 61.85 1.26 -8.56
C SER A 84 60.52 2.00 -8.80
N PHE A 85 60.58 3.23 -9.32
CA PHE A 85 59.40 3.99 -9.74
C PHE A 85 58.62 3.26 -10.83
N GLY A 86 59.30 2.70 -11.83
CA GLY A 86 58.69 1.95 -12.91
C GLY A 86 57.95 0.70 -12.44
N ILE A 87 58.51 -0.05 -11.49
CA ILE A 87 57.86 -1.23 -10.90
C ILE A 87 56.57 -0.84 -10.18
N VAL A 88 56.61 0.21 -9.35
CA VAL A 88 55.41 0.70 -8.63
C VAL A 88 54.38 1.28 -9.60
N ALA A 89 54.80 2.09 -10.57
CA ALA A 89 53.93 2.67 -11.59
C ALA A 89 53.24 1.58 -12.43
N PHE A 90 53.99 0.54 -12.83
CA PHE A 90 53.43 -0.61 -13.54
C PHE A 90 52.40 -1.34 -12.68
N GLY A 91 52.69 -1.57 -11.39
CA GLY A 91 51.72 -2.15 -10.45
C GLY A 91 50.44 -1.31 -10.33
N LEU A 92 50.56 0.01 -10.23
CA LEU A 92 49.43 0.93 -10.13
C LEU A 92 48.58 0.95 -11.41
N ILE A 93 49.22 0.97 -12.58
CA ILE A 93 48.55 0.93 -13.89
C ILE A 93 47.84 -0.42 -14.09
N LYS A 94 48.52 -1.52 -13.76
CA LYS A 94 48.02 -2.87 -13.97
C LYS A 94 46.89 -3.25 -13.01
N PHE A 95 46.91 -2.76 -11.76
CA PHE A 95 45.97 -3.17 -10.71
C PHE A 95 45.13 -2.02 -10.14
N GLY A 96 45.70 -0.84 -9.91
CA GLY A 96 45.02 0.31 -9.31
C GLY A 96 43.95 0.93 -10.23
N PHE A 97 44.33 1.31 -11.45
CA PHE A 97 43.40 1.88 -12.43
C PHE A 97 42.20 0.98 -12.75
N PRO A 98 42.34 -0.33 -13.04
CA PRO A 98 41.18 -1.17 -13.31
C PRO A 98 40.28 -1.34 -12.08
N ALA A 99 40.82 -1.41 -10.86
CA ALA A 99 40.03 -1.49 -9.64
C ALA A 99 39.20 -0.21 -9.40
N LEU A 100 39.79 0.96 -9.64
CA LEU A 100 39.10 2.25 -9.52
C LEU A 100 37.98 2.40 -10.55
N ARG A 101 38.28 2.08 -11.82
CA ARG A 101 37.27 2.12 -12.89
C ARG A 101 36.11 1.18 -12.63
N LYS A 102 36.39 -0.02 -12.12
CA LYS A 102 35.35 -0.97 -11.72
C LYS A 102 34.47 -0.40 -10.61
N GLY A 103 35.06 0.16 -9.55
CA GLY A 103 34.29 0.76 -8.46
C GLY A 103 33.39 1.93 -8.90
N LEU A 104 33.86 2.77 -9.84
CA LEU A 104 33.05 3.84 -10.42
C LEU A 104 31.93 3.30 -11.31
N ALA A 105 32.21 2.32 -12.16
CA ALA A 105 31.21 1.68 -13.02
C ALA A 105 30.13 0.97 -12.20
N ASP A 106 30.51 0.27 -11.12
CA ASP A 106 29.57 -0.41 -10.22
C ASP A 106 28.66 0.61 -9.51
N ARG A 107 29.20 1.76 -9.09
CA ARG A 107 28.42 2.86 -8.50
C ARG A 107 27.45 3.48 -9.50
N GLU A 108 27.92 3.74 -10.71
CA GLU A 108 27.10 4.30 -11.78
C GLU A 108 25.96 3.35 -12.17
N ALA A 109 26.25 2.06 -12.33
CA ALA A 109 25.25 1.04 -12.62
C ALA A 109 24.21 0.94 -11.49
N LYS A 110 24.66 1.00 -10.23
CA LYS A 110 23.75 1.00 -9.08
C LYS A 110 22.84 2.22 -9.07
N ILE A 111 23.39 3.42 -9.25
CA ILE A 111 22.60 4.67 -9.27
C ILE A 111 21.58 4.65 -10.41
N ARG A 112 21.98 4.22 -11.60
CA ARG A 112 21.05 4.09 -12.73
C ARG A 112 19.95 3.08 -12.43
N GLY A 113 20.30 1.92 -11.89
CA GLY A 113 19.32 0.90 -11.50
C GLY A 113 18.35 1.40 -10.41
N ASP A 114 18.85 2.08 -9.39
CA ASP A 114 18.04 2.65 -8.32
C ASP A 114 17.09 3.75 -8.86
N LEU A 115 17.56 4.57 -9.81
CA LEU A 115 16.74 5.61 -10.44
C LEU A 115 15.67 5.03 -11.36
N GLU A 116 16.01 4.02 -12.17
CA GLU A 116 15.04 3.30 -13.01
C GLU A 116 13.99 2.57 -12.16
N ALA A 117 14.40 1.93 -11.07
CA ALA A 117 13.48 1.28 -10.14
C ALA A 117 12.57 2.30 -9.45
N ALA A 118 13.09 3.47 -9.06
CA ALA A 118 12.29 4.55 -8.48
C ALA A 118 11.28 5.11 -9.47
N GLU A 119 11.66 5.31 -10.74
CA GLU A 119 10.75 5.80 -11.77
C GLU A 119 9.67 4.76 -12.11
N GLN A 120 10.03 3.48 -12.20
CA GLN A 120 9.06 2.39 -12.38
C GLN A 120 8.10 2.29 -11.20
N ALA A 121 8.59 2.37 -9.96
CA ALA A 121 7.76 2.35 -8.77
C ALA A 121 6.81 3.56 -8.72
N LYS A 122 7.29 4.74 -9.10
CA LYS A 122 6.46 5.96 -9.19
C LYS A 122 5.39 5.84 -10.27
N SER A 123 5.75 5.36 -11.46
CA SER A 123 4.79 5.14 -12.55
C SER A 123 3.74 4.09 -12.17
N ALA A 124 4.15 2.99 -11.54
CA ALA A 124 3.23 1.96 -11.04
C ALA A 124 2.30 2.51 -9.95
N ALA A 125 2.81 3.33 -9.02
CA ALA A 125 2.00 3.98 -8.00
C ALA A 125 0.98 4.94 -8.62
N GLN A 126 1.38 5.77 -9.60
CA GLN A 126 0.46 6.66 -10.31
C GLN A 126 -0.62 5.90 -11.09
N ALA A 127 -0.26 4.78 -11.72
CA ALA A 127 -1.22 3.91 -12.40
C ALA A 127 -2.21 3.28 -11.40
N ALA A 128 -1.71 2.77 -10.28
CA ALA A 128 -2.54 2.22 -9.22
C ALA A 128 -3.49 3.26 -8.62
N ASP A 129 -3.02 4.48 -8.35
CA ASP A 129 -3.85 5.59 -7.86
C ASP A 129 -4.96 5.93 -8.87
N SER A 130 -4.63 6.02 -10.16
CA SER A 130 -5.63 6.26 -11.21
C SER A 130 -6.68 5.15 -11.27
N ASP A 131 -6.27 3.89 -11.16
CA ASP A 131 -7.20 2.75 -11.17
C ASP A 131 -8.05 2.71 -9.89
N HIS A 132 -7.49 3.06 -8.73
CA HIS A 132 -8.24 3.22 -7.49
C HIS A 132 -9.29 4.32 -7.59
N GLU A 133 -8.96 5.47 -8.17
CA GLU A 133 -9.93 6.55 -8.42
C GLU A 133 -11.06 6.11 -9.35
N LYS A 134 -10.74 5.35 -10.41
CA LYS A 134 -11.77 4.77 -11.31
C LYS A 134 -12.69 3.81 -10.58
N ILE A 135 -12.13 2.88 -9.80
CA ILE A 135 -12.92 1.91 -9.02
C ILE A 135 -13.83 2.64 -8.02
N LEU A 136 -13.33 3.69 -7.35
CA LEU A 136 -14.14 4.49 -6.43
C LEU A 136 -15.25 5.25 -7.16
N ALA A 137 -14.98 5.78 -8.35
CA ALA A 137 -15.99 6.45 -9.17
C ALA A 137 -17.07 5.48 -9.65
N GLU A 138 -16.66 4.29 -10.12
CA GLU A 138 -17.56 3.23 -10.57
C GLU A 138 -18.42 2.71 -9.42
N ALA A 139 -17.84 2.40 -8.26
CA ALA A 139 -18.58 1.96 -7.08
C ALA A 139 -19.59 3.00 -6.59
N ARG A 140 -19.27 4.30 -6.68
CA ARG A 140 -20.20 5.39 -6.37
C ARG A 140 -21.35 5.46 -7.38
N ALA A 141 -21.06 5.30 -8.67
CA ALA A 141 -22.06 5.31 -9.73
C ALA A 141 -23.00 4.10 -9.61
N GLU A 142 -22.46 2.91 -9.39
CA GLU A 142 -23.22 1.68 -9.16
C GLU A 142 -24.07 1.78 -7.90
N GLY A 143 -23.50 2.26 -6.79
CA GLY A 143 -24.23 2.48 -5.54
C GLY A 143 -25.38 3.48 -5.70
N ALA A 144 -25.17 4.57 -6.43
CA ALA A 144 -26.24 5.52 -6.75
C ALA A 144 -27.33 4.90 -7.64
N GLY A 145 -26.93 4.09 -8.61
CA GLY A 145 -27.85 3.32 -9.47
C GLY A 145 -28.71 2.34 -8.68
N LEU A 146 -28.10 1.58 -7.77
CA LEU A 146 -28.81 0.63 -6.90
C LEU A 146 -29.82 1.32 -5.99
N VAL A 147 -29.49 2.49 -5.43
CA VAL A 147 -30.43 3.27 -4.61
C VAL A 147 -31.59 3.79 -5.44
N ASP A 148 -31.35 4.24 -6.67
CA ASP A 148 -32.41 4.69 -7.57
C ASP A 148 -33.34 3.53 -7.99
N GLU A 149 -32.77 2.37 -8.31
CA GLU A 149 -33.52 1.16 -8.62
C GLU A 149 -34.35 0.69 -7.42
N ALA A 150 -33.76 0.66 -6.21
CA ALA A 150 -34.48 0.31 -4.99
C ALA A 150 -35.63 1.28 -4.70
N ARG A 151 -35.45 2.59 -4.95
CA ARG A 151 -36.54 3.58 -4.83
C ARG A 151 -37.66 3.33 -5.82
N LYS A 152 -37.33 3.06 -7.09
CA LYS A 152 -38.33 2.73 -8.12
C LYS A 152 -39.10 1.46 -7.78
N ALA A 153 -38.40 0.41 -7.35
CA ALA A 153 -39.03 -0.83 -6.91
C ALA A 153 -39.93 -0.60 -5.68
N ALA A 154 -39.49 0.20 -4.71
CA ALA A 154 -40.29 0.54 -3.53
C ALA A 154 -41.57 1.31 -3.90
N GLU A 155 -41.50 2.27 -4.83
CA GLU A 155 -42.68 3.00 -5.30
C GLU A 155 -43.65 2.08 -6.08
N GLN A 156 -43.13 1.16 -6.89
CA GLN A 156 -43.96 0.15 -7.56
C GLN A 156 -44.68 -0.76 -6.57
N VAL A 157 -43.94 -1.30 -5.59
CA VAL A 157 -44.53 -2.13 -4.52
C VAL A 157 -45.57 -1.33 -3.72
N ARG A 158 -45.29 -0.06 -3.42
CA ARG A 158 -46.24 0.82 -2.73
C ARG A 158 -47.52 1.01 -3.55
N ALA A 159 -47.40 1.30 -4.85
CA ALA A 159 -48.56 1.44 -5.73
C ALA A 159 -49.38 0.15 -5.79
N ASP A 160 -48.73 -0.99 -5.98
CA ASP A 160 -49.38 -2.31 -6.02
C ASP A 160 -50.10 -2.64 -4.70
N LEU A 161 -49.47 -2.34 -3.56
CA LEU A 161 -50.09 -2.55 -2.25
C LEU A 161 -51.32 -1.66 -2.04
N ILE A 162 -51.26 -0.39 -2.47
CA ILE A 162 -52.41 0.51 -2.41
C ILE A 162 -53.55 -0.01 -3.28
N THR A 163 -53.27 -0.39 -4.54
CA THR A 163 -54.30 -0.93 -5.45
C THR A 163 -54.93 -2.22 -4.90
N ARG A 164 -54.13 -3.13 -4.33
CA ARG A 164 -54.65 -4.34 -3.68
C ARG A 164 -55.50 -4.00 -2.46
N ALA A 165 -55.03 -3.10 -1.60
CA ALA A 165 -55.77 -2.68 -0.42
C ALA A 165 -57.11 -2.01 -0.77
N GLU A 166 -57.15 -1.21 -1.83
CA GLU A 166 -58.39 -0.61 -2.35
C GLU A 166 -59.36 -1.66 -2.89
N ALA A 167 -58.85 -2.65 -3.63
CA ALA A 167 -59.65 -3.77 -4.14
C ALA A 167 -60.21 -4.63 -3.00
N ASP A 168 -59.39 -4.97 -2.00
CA ASP A 168 -59.81 -5.73 -0.82
C ASP A 168 -60.83 -4.94 0.00
N ALA A 169 -60.62 -3.62 0.19
CA ALA A 169 -61.57 -2.77 0.87
C ALA A 169 -62.92 -2.68 0.11
N ALA A 170 -62.90 -2.67 -1.22
CA ALA A 170 -64.10 -2.69 -2.03
C ALA A 170 -64.86 -4.03 -1.90
N ASP A 171 -64.16 -5.17 -1.91
CA ASP A 171 -64.75 -6.49 -1.70
C ASP A 171 -65.36 -6.62 -0.30
N VAL A 172 -64.64 -6.19 0.74
CA VAL A 172 -65.15 -6.17 2.12
C VAL A 172 -66.42 -5.32 2.23
N ARG A 173 -66.45 -4.13 1.63
CA ARG A 173 -67.65 -3.27 1.60
C ARG A 173 -68.81 -3.93 0.86
N ALA A 174 -68.54 -4.56 -0.28
CA ALA A 174 -69.57 -5.26 -1.05
C ALA A 174 -70.19 -6.40 -0.25
N ARG A 175 -69.38 -7.22 0.43
CA ARG A 175 -69.83 -8.30 1.31
C ARG A 175 -70.62 -7.76 2.51
N ALA A 176 -70.12 -6.73 3.17
CA ALA A 176 -70.81 -6.10 4.30
C ALA A 176 -72.19 -5.54 3.90
N ASN A 177 -72.31 -4.94 2.72
CA ASN A 177 -73.59 -4.47 2.19
C ASN A 177 -74.55 -5.62 1.87
N ALA A 178 -74.04 -6.71 1.29
CA ALA A 178 -74.83 -7.91 1.03
C ALA A 178 -75.33 -8.57 2.33
N ASP A 179 -74.46 -8.68 3.33
CA ASP A 179 -74.80 -9.21 4.65
C ASP A 179 -75.82 -8.32 5.37
N ALA A 180 -75.67 -6.99 5.26
CA ALA A 180 -76.62 -6.03 5.82
C ALA A 180 -78.01 -6.13 5.16
N ALA A 181 -78.06 -6.27 3.83
CA ALA A 181 -79.31 -6.49 3.10
C ALA A 181 -80.00 -7.78 3.57
N LEU A 182 -79.24 -8.87 3.65
CA LEU A 182 -79.73 -10.19 4.10
C LEU A 182 -80.22 -10.14 5.56
N ALA A 183 -79.50 -9.44 6.43
CA ALA A 183 -79.91 -9.24 7.83
C ALA A 183 -81.20 -8.40 7.92
N THR A 184 -81.36 -7.39 7.06
CA THR A 184 -82.57 -6.56 7.01
C THR A 184 -83.78 -7.39 6.56
N GLU A 185 -83.62 -8.22 5.53
CA GLU A 185 -84.67 -9.12 5.06
C GLU A 185 -85.11 -10.11 6.14
N ARG A 186 -84.14 -10.72 6.86
CA ARG A 186 -84.43 -11.61 7.99
C ARG A 186 -85.16 -10.88 9.11
N ALA A 187 -84.71 -9.69 9.50
CA ALA A 187 -85.37 -8.90 10.52
C ALA A 187 -86.81 -8.53 10.13
N MET A 188 -87.06 -8.21 8.85
CA MET A 188 -88.41 -7.93 8.36
C MET A 188 -89.31 -9.17 8.39
N ALA A 189 -88.78 -10.34 8.02
CA ALA A 189 -89.51 -11.61 8.10
C ALA A 189 -89.85 -11.99 9.56
N ASP A 190 -88.90 -11.79 10.48
CA ASP A 190 -89.10 -12.02 11.91
C ASP A 190 -90.15 -11.07 12.50
N LEU A 191 -90.14 -9.79 12.09
CA LEU A 191 -91.16 -8.81 12.49
C LEU A 191 -92.54 -9.20 11.96
N GLN A 192 -92.65 -9.61 10.69
CA GLN A 192 -93.92 -10.07 10.12
C GLN A 192 -94.48 -11.27 10.90
N THR A 193 -93.61 -12.22 11.25
CA THR A 193 -93.99 -13.40 12.05
C THR A 193 -94.47 -13.00 13.44
N GLN A 194 -93.77 -12.09 14.13
CA GLN A 194 -94.17 -11.57 15.44
C GLN A 194 -95.50 -10.82 15.39
N VAL A 195 -95.71 -9.99 14.36
CA VAL A 195 -96.97 -9.26 14.16
C VAL A 195 -98.11 -10.23 13.89
N ALA A 196 -97.92 -11.22 13.02
CA ALA A 196 -98.93 -12.25 12.76
C ALA A 196 -99.32 -13.02 14.04
N ALA A 197 -98.35 -13.39 14.86
CA ALA A 197 -98.59 -14.05 16.15
C ALA A 197 -99.37 -13.16 17.12
N MET A 198 -99.01 -11.87 17.22
CA MET A 198 -99.75 -10.89 18.04
C MET A 198 -101.18 -10.68 17.53
N SER A 199 -101.39 -10.63 16.21
CA SER A 199 -102.72 -10.50 15.60
C SER A 199 -103.60 -11.72 15.85
N ILE A 200 -103.05 -12.93 15.73
CA ILE A 200 -103.78 -14.18 16.08
C ILE A 200 -104.16 -14.18 17.55
N GLY A 201 -103.21 -13.87 18.46
CA GLY A 201 -103.48 -13.81 19.89
C GLY A 201 -104.53 -12.75 20.27
N LEU A 202 -104.56 -11.60 19.56
CA LEU A 202 -105.61 -10.60 19.74
C LEU A 202 -106.97 -11.10 19.23
N ALA A 203 -107.01 -11.74 18.06
CA ALA A 203 -108.22 -12.30 17.48
C ALA A 203 -108.82 -13.39 18.38
N GLU A 204 -108.00 -14.32 18.91
CA GLU A 204 -108.42 -15.33 19.88
C GLU A 204 -109.08 -14.70 21.11
N ARG A 205 -108.51 -13.60 21.62
CA ARG A 205 -109.02 -12.90 22.80
C ARG A 205 -110.35 -12.18 22.52
N ILE A 206 -110.52 -11.59 21.33
CA ILE A 206 -111.79 -10.97 20.90
C ILE A 206 -112.88 -12.04 20.71
N VAL A 207 -112.54 -13.18 20.10
CA VAL A 207 -113.48 -14.30 19.89
C VAL A 207 -113.92 -14.88 21.24
N GLN A 208 -113.00 -15.12 22.18
CA GLN A 208 -113.37 -15.55 23.53
C GLN A 208 -114.28 -14.55 24.25
N HIS A 209 -114.09 -13.24 24.07
CA HIS A 209 -114.92 -12.23 24.72
C HIS A 209 -116.31 -12.05 24.08
N ASN A 210 -116.46 -12.31 22.76
CA ASN A 210 -117.74 -12.17 22.05
C ASN A 210 -118.58 -13.47 22.01
N LEU A 211 -118.07 -14.60 22.51
CA LEU A 211 -118.85 -15.82 22.63
C LEU A 211 -119.83 -15.73 23.82
N ASP A 212 -121.02 -15.17 23.58
CA ASP A 212 -122.19 -15.34 24.45
C ASP A 212 -123.05 -16.54 23.99
N ALA A 213 -123.88 -17.10 24.88
CA ALA A 213 -124.73 -18.26 24.60
C ALA A 213 -125.68 -18.07 23.39
N ALA A 214 -126.16 -16.85 23.14
CA ALA A 214 -126.97 -16.50 21.98
C ALA A 214 -126.16 -16.54 20.68
N THR A 215 -124.92 -16.03 20.69
CA THR A 215 -124.01 -16.05 19.54
C THR A 215 -123.59 -17.47 19.16
N GLN A 216 -123.35 -18.35 20.14
CA GLN A 216 -123.09 -19.78 19.89
C GLN A 216 -124.26 -20.49 19.20
N THR A 217 -125.50 -20.20 19.62
CA THR A 217 -126.71 -20.80 19.03
C THR A 217 -126.88 -20.35 17.58
N ALA A 218 -126.64 -19.07 17.28
CA ALA A 218 -126.71 -18.53 15.93
C ALA A 218 -125.65 -19.10 14.97
N LEU A 219 -124.41 -19.35 15.44
CA LEU A 219 -123.36 -20.00 14.64
C LEU A 219 -123.69 -21.46 14.30
N VAL A 220 -124.33 -22.20 15.21
CA VAL A 220 -124.76 -23.58 14.96
C VAL A 220 -125.85 -23.61 13.88
N GLU A 221 -126.83 -22.72 13.97
CA GLU A 221 -127.91 -22.61 12.98
C GLU A 221 -127.38 -22.22 11.59
N SER A 222 -126.40 -21.31 11.50
CA SER A 222 -125.79 -20.93 10.22
C SER A 222 -124.95 -22.05 9.59
N PHE A 223 -124.19 -22.80 10.38
CA PHE A 223 -123.42 -23.94 9.89
C PHE A 223 -124.33 -25.09 9.40
N ILE A 224 -125.44 -25.34 10.09
CA ILE A 224 -126.46 -26.31 9.65
C ILE A 224 -127.05 -25.89 8.29
N ASN A 225 -127.31 -24.59 8.09
CA ASN A 225 -127.81 -24.07 6.82
C ASN A 225 -126.78 -24.11 5.68
N GLU A 226 -125.50 -23.87 5.95
CA GLU A 226 -124.44 -23.87 4.92
C GLU A 226 -124.03 -25.28 4.50
N VAL A 227 -123.91 -26.21 5.45
CA VAL A 227 -123.61 -27.62 5.16
C VAL A 227 -124.84 -28.36 4.62
N GLY A 228 -126.03 -27.92 5.02
CA GLY A 228 -127.30 -28.34 4.41
C GLY A 228 -127.46 -27.84 2.97
N GLY A 229 -126.97 -26.63 2.66
CA GLY A 229 -127.02 -26.02 1.33
C GLY A 229 -125.98 -26.53 0.35
N SER A 230 -124.80 -26.99 0.80
CA SER A 230 -123.74 -27.49 -0.08
C SER A 230 -123.94 -28.94 -0.57
N ARG A 231 -125.06 -29.59 -0.20
CA ARG A 231 -125.46 -30.95 -0.65
C ARG A 231 -126.69 -30.98 -1.57
N ALA A 232 -127.04 -29.86 -2.19
CA ALA A 232 -128.00 -29.76 -3.29
C ALA A 232 -127.28 -29.32 -4.57
#